data_AF-A0A5N3VEW6-F1
#
_entry.id   AF-A0A5N3VEW6-F1
#
_cell.length_a   1.000
_cell.length_b   1.000
_cell.length_c   1.000
_cell.angle_alpha   90.00
_cell.angle_beta   90.00
_cell.angle_gamma   90.00
#
_symmetry.space_group_name_H-M   'P 1'
#
loop_
_entity.id
_entity.type
_entity.pdbx_description
1 polymer ?
#
loop_
_entity_poly.entity_id
_entity_poly.type
_entity_poly.pdbx_seq_one_letter_code
_entity_poly.pdbx_strand_id
1 'polypeptide(L)'
;YQPPSPPAHSGLHRYQFFVYLQEGRTISLSPKENKTRGSWKMDKFLSHFHLSEPEASTQFMTQYYLDVLSRQNPGVVSNETTDKPEPK
;
A
#
# COMPACT_ATOMS: atom_id res chain seq x y z
N TYR A 1 -8.90 2.07 -5.22
CA TYR A 1 -7.52 1.57 -5.21
C TYR A 1 -6.58 2.76 -5.09
N GLN A 2 -5.50 2.67 -4.32
CA GLN A 2 -4.42 3.67 -4.29
C GLN A 2 -3.13 2.96 -4.69
N PRO A 3 -2.29 3.55 -5.57
CA PRO A 3 -1.02 2.94 -5.94
C PRO A 3 -0.05 2.90 -4.75
N PRO A 4 0.93 1.99 -4.74
CA PRO A 4 2.03 1.99 -3.79
C PRO A 4 2.73 3.36 -3.71
N SER A 5 2.88 3.87 -2.49
CA SER A 5 3.65 5.09 -2.19
C SER A 5 4.59 4.88 -0.98
N PRO A 6 5.59 3.98 -1.08
CA PRO A 6 6.56 3.79 0.01
C PRO A 6 7.24 5.12 0.38
N PRO A 7 7.34 5.46 1.67
CA PRO A 7 8.07 6.64 2.11
C PRO A 7 9.55 6.61 1.69
N ALA A 8 10.14 7.78 1.47
CA ALA A 8 11.58 7.89 1.23
C ALA A 8 12.38 7.26 2.38
N HIS A 9 13.48 6.60 2.03
CA HIS A 9 14.44 5.96 2.92
C HIS A 9 13.86 4.85 3.82
N SER A 10 12.66 4.35 3.51
CA SER A 10 12.01 3.29 4.28
C SER A 10 12.27 1.87 3.74
N GLY A 11 13.00 1.76 2.63
CA GLY A 11 13.37 0.49 2.01
C GLY A 11 12.25 -0.14 1.18
N LEU A 12 12.32 -1.47 0.99
CA LEU A 12 11.33 -2.22 0.24
C LEU A 12 10.08 -2.48 1.08
N HIS A 13 8.92 -2.09 0.56
CA HIS A 13 7.61 -2.34 1.13
C HIS A 13 6.94 -3.52 0.43
N ARG A 14 6.31 -4.39 1.22
CA ARG A 14 5.56 -5.54 0.73
C ARG A 14 4.09 -5.19 0.53
N TYR A 15 3.60 -5.42 -0.67
CA TYR A 15 2.18 -5.31 -1.00
C TYR A 15 1.63 -6.70 -1.28
N GLN A 16 0.62 -7.11 -0.52
CA GLN A 16 0.00 -8.43 -0.62
C GLN A 16 -1.44 -8.28 -1.10
N PHE A 17 -1.82 -9.08 -2.09
CA PHE A 17 -3.17 -9.17 -2.62
C PHE A 17 -3.74 -10.52 -2.22
N PHE A 18 -4.95 -10.50 -1.68
CA PHE A 18 -5.71 -11.67 -1.30
C PHE A 18 -7.07 -11.59 -1.96
N VAL A 19 -7.52 -12.70 -2.54
CA VAL A 19 -8.85 -12.85 -3.12
C VAL A 19 -9.61 -13.85 -2.27
N TYR A 20 -10.78 -13.47 -1.76
CA TYR A 20 -11.64 -14.33 -0.95
C TYR A 20 -12.99 -14.53 -1.64
N LEU A 21 -13.55 -15.74 -1.53
CA LEU A 21 -14.90 -16.03 -1.99
C LEU A 21 -15.93 -15.36 -1.08
N GLN A 22 -16.85 -14.58 -1.65
CA GLN A 22 -17.85 -13.80 -0.89
C GLN A 22 -19.22 -14.48 -0.81
N GLU A 23 -19.44 -15.60 -1.52
CA GLU A 23 -20.70 -16.37 -1.51
C GLU A 23 -21.96 -15.50 -1.73
N GLY A 24 -21.88 -14.49 -2.61
CA GLY A 24 -23.00 -13.60 -2.91
C GLY A 24 -23.27 -12.50 -1.87
N ARG A 25 -22.41 -12.33 -0.87
CA ARG A 25 -22.52 -11.24 0.13
C ARG A 25 -21.92 -9.94 -0.40
N THR A 26 -22.63 -8.83 -0.22
CA THR A 26 -22.08 -7.50 -0.46
C THR A 26 -21.25 -7.05 0.74
N ILE A 27 -19.95 -6.86 0.54
CA ILE A 27 -19.03 -6.34 1.55
C ILE A 27 -18.74 -4.87 1.25
N SER A 28 -18.89 -4.00 2.25
CA SER A 28 -18.52 -2.59 2.17
C SER A 28 -17.80 -2.16 3.44
N LEU A 29 -16.91 -1.19 3.30
CA LEU A 29 -16.24 -0.57 4.44
C LEU A 29 -17.09 0.58 4.98
N SER A 30 -17.22 0.66 6.30
CA SER A 30 -17.79 1.83 6.95
C SER A 30 -16.95 3.10 6.69
N PRO A 31 -17.53 4.31 6.83
CA PRO A 31 -16.77 5.55 6.69
C PRO A 31 -15.56 5.65 7.64
N LYS A 32 -15.65 5.06 8.83
CA LYS A 32 -14.55 5.02 9.81
C LYS A 32 -13.42 4.12 9.34
N GLU A 33 -13.73 2.90 8.92
CA GLU A 33 -12.75 1.96 8.36
C GLU A 33 -12.07 2.54 7.11
N ASN A 34 -12.84 3.24 6.29
CA ASN A 34 -12.33 3.87 5.09
C ASN A 34 -11.25 4.95 5.38
N LYS A 35 -11.38 5.65 6.50
CA LYS A 35 -10.41 6.67 6.96
C LYS A 35 -9.16 6.08 7.60
N THR A 36 -9.18 4.82 8.06
CA THR A 36 -8.08 4.21 8.84
C THR A 36 -7.42 3.03 8.12
N ARG A 37 -7.40 3.04 6.78
CA ARG A 37 -6.82 1.95 5.96
C ARG A 37 -5.33 1.70 6.21
N GLY A 38 -4.57 2.70 6.65
CA GLY A 38 -3.14 2.56 6.95
C GLY A 38 -2.86 1.71 8.20
N SER A 39 -3.82 1.60 9.13
CA SER A 39 -3.70 0.82 10.37
C SER A 39 -4.69 -0.34 10.38
N TRP A 40 -4.74 -1.07 9.26
CA TRP A 40 -5.74 -2.11 9.03
C TRP A 40 -5.56 -3.32 9.95
N LYS A 41 -6.66 -3.83 10.49
CA LYS A 41 -6.69 -5.07 11.28
C LYS A 41 -7.35 -6.17 10.43
N MET A 42 -6.54 -6.82 9.59
CA MET A 42 -7.02 -7.82 8.63
C MET A 42 -7.83 -8.93 9.28
N ASP A 43 -7.34 -9.52 10.38
CA ASP A 43 -8.02 -10.62 11.08
C ASP A 43 -9.43 -10.26 11.55
N LYS A 44 -9.61 -9.01 12.02
CA LYS A 44 -10.94 -8.51 12.43
C LYS A 44 -11.88 -8.40 11.24
N PHE A 45 -11.39 -7.93 10.09
CA PHE A 45 -12.18 -7.83 8.88
C PHE A 45 -12.60 -9.22 8.37
N LEU A 46 -11.67 -10.17 8.30
CA LEU A 46 -11.94 -11.54 7.88
C LEU A 46 -12.97 -12.21 8.81
N SER A 47 -12.78 -12.05 10.12
CA SER A 47 -13.71 -12.59 11.13
C SER A 47 -15.11 -12.00 11.02
N HIS A 48 -15.23 -10.68 10.79
CA HIS A 48 -16.52 -10.00 10.69
C HIS A 48 -17.34 -10.46 9.48
N PHE A 49 -16.68 -10.69 8.34
CA PHE A 49 -17.36 -11.12 7.11
C PHE A 49 -17.37 -12.65 6.91
N HIS A 50 -16.84 -13.40 7.88
CA HIS A 50 -16.70 -14.86 7.80
C HIS A 50 -15.93 -15.31 6.56
N LEU A 51 -14.91 -14.54 6.17
CA LEU A 51 -14.00 -14.91 5.10
C LEU A 51 -12.93 -15.84 5.68
N SER A 52 -12.81 -17.03 5.11
CA SER A 52 -11.88 -18.07 5.54
C SER A 52 -10.51 -17.89 4.89
N GLU A 53 -10.03 -18.88 4.14
CA GLU A 53 -8.77 -18.81 3.43
C GLU A 53 -8.92 -18.06 2.09
N PRO A 54 -7.87 -17.38 1.62
CA PRO A 54 -7.90 -16.76 0.31
C PRO A 54 -7.89 -17.84 -0.79
N GLU A 55 -8.78 -17.70 -1.77
CA GLU A 55 -8.79 -18.50 -3.01
C GLU A 55 -7.52 -18.33 -3.83
N ALA A 56 -6.96 -17.12 -3.78
CA ALA A 56 -5.69 -16.79 -4.41
C ALA A 56 -4.98 -15.69 -3.63
N SER A 57 -3.65 -15.70 -3.72
CA SER A 57 -2.84 -14.61 -3.21
C SER A 57 -1.63 -14.35 -4.10
N THR A 58 -1.17 -13.11 -4.10
CA THR A 58 0.11 -12.71 -4.71
C THR A 58 0.74 -11.59 -3.90
N GLN A 59 2.01 -11.34 -4.13
CA GLN A 59 2.73 -10.25 -3.49
C GLN A 59 3.80 -9.67 -4.42
N PHE A 60 4.10 -8.40 -4.22
CA PHE A 60 5.28 -7.77 -4.80
C PHE A 60 5.92 -6.81 -3.80
N MET A 61 7.18 -6.47 -4.08
CA MET A 61 7.95 -5.50 -3.31
C MET A 61 8.21 -4.26 -4.16
N THR A 62 8.08 -3.08 -3.58
CA THR A 62 8.50 -1.82 -4.23
C THR A 62 9.05 -0.86 -3.20
N GLN A 63 9.82 0.14 -3.63
CA GLN A 63 10.40 1.17 -2.77
C GLN A 63 10.25 2.55 -3.42
N TYR A 64 10.60 3.60 -2.69
CA TYR A 64 10.60 4.95 -3.23
C TYR A 64 11.57 5.06 -4.42
N TYR A 65 11.10 5.60 -5.55
CA TYR A 65 11.84 5.53 -6.80
C TYR A 65 13.16 6.33 -6.77
N LEU A 66 13.20 7.49 -6.09
CA LEU A 66 14.45 8.26 -5.94
C LEU A 66 15.49 7.54 -5.07
N ASP A 67 15.08 6.65 -4.17
CA ASP A 67 16.03 5.82 -3.41
C ASP A 67 16.70 4.78 -4.33
N VAL A 68 16.03 4.33 -5.38
CA VAL A 68 16.63 3.45 -6.40
C VAL A 68 17.62 4.24 -7.24
N LEU A 69 17.22 5.42 -7.71
CA LEU A 69 18.03 6.26 -8.58
C LEU A 69 19.29 6.77 -7.87
N SER A 70 19.20 7.18 -6.61
CA SER A 70 20.36 7.63 -5.82
C SER A 70 21.37 6.51 -5.57
N ARG A 71 20.92 5.27 -5.38
CA ARG A 71 21.81 4.10 -5.26
C ARG A 71 22.49 3.74 -6.58
N GLN A 72 21.79 3.88 -7.70
CA GLN A 72 22.31 3.55 -9.02
C GLN A 72 23.23 4.65 -9.57
N ASN A 73 22.95 5.92 -9.26
CA ASN A 73 23.69 7.08 -9.75
C ASN A 73 23.85 8.12 -8.62
N PRO A 74 24.86 7.97 -7.75
CA PRO A 74 25.05 8.83 -6.58
C PRO A 74 25.21 10.32 -6.90
N GLY A 75 25.62 10.67 -8.13
CA GLY A 75 25.89 12.06 -8.56
C GLY A 75 24.73 12.78 -9.26
N VAL A 76 23.56 12.16 -9.46
CA VAL A 76 22.45 12.74 -10.26
C VAL A 76 21.34 13.34 -9.40
N VAL A 77 21.12 12.84 -8.17
CA VAL A 77 19.96 13.19 -7.32
C VAL A 77 20.22 14.41 -6.41
N SER A 78 21.37 15.06 -6.49
CA SER A 78 21.67 16.25 -5.68
C SER A 78 21.02 17.56 -6.18
N ASN A 79 20.43 17.58 -7.38
CA ASN A 79 19.99 18.81 -8.03
C ASN A 79 18.46 19.02 -8.12
N GLU A 80 17.63 18.08 -7.64
CA GLU A 80 16.16 18.08 -7.91
C GLU A 80 15.27 18.25 -6.65
N THR A 81 15.83 18.55 -5.48
CA THR A 81 15.04 18.70 -4.23
C THR A 81 14.49 20.11 -3.95
N THR A 82 14.51 21.03 -4.91
CA THR A 82 13.95 22.38 -4.73
C THR A 82 12.75 22.63 -5.63
N ASP A 83 11.73 21.76 -5.59
CA ASP A 83 10.39 22.21 -5.96
C ASP A 83 9.31 21.42 -5.22
N LYS A 84 8.96 21.92 -4.04
CA LYS A 84 7.77 21.49 -3.31
C LYS A 84 6.66 22.50 -3.65
N PRO A 85 5.61 22.14 -4.40
CA PRO A 85 4.49 23.06 -4.59
C PRO A 85 3.77 23.24 -3.24
N GLU A 86 3.60 24.49 -2.83
CA GLU A 86 2.75 24.86 -1.71
C GLU A 86 1.27 24.52 -2.02
N PRO A 87 0.51 23.99 -1.04
CA PRO A 87 -0.92 23.78 -1.22
C PRO A 87 -1.65 25.13 -1.18
N LYS A 88 -2.46 25.39 -2.22
CA LYS A 88 -3.48 26.46 -2.23
C LYS A 88 -4.68 26.08 -1.37
#